data_AF-A0A7S4PXQ9-F1
#
_entry.id   AF-A0A7S4PXQ9-F1
#
_cell.length_a   1.000
_cell.length_b   1.000
_cell.length_c   1.000
_cell.angle_alpha   90.00
_cell.angle_beta   90.00
_cell.angle_gamma   90.00
#
_symmetry.space_group_name_H-M   'P 1'
#
loop_
_entity.id
_entity.type
_entity.pdbx_description
1 polymer ?
#
loop_
_entity_poly.entity_id
_entity_poly.type
_entity_poly.pdbx_seq_one_letter_code
_entity_poly.pdbx_strand_id
1 'polypeptide(L)'
;AACQSIRDKDIVELKQTKIPVDIVRLTFDGILILRSCRIMDVKPQAKVINKVSQPFLQDSFEELAKPMLAEMGFLKELKRFAEHEKDNLNDETCELLEPYLRFDPDPAKNWSPWKHPVLDQALARKANVAAEGLCKFVGAMV
;
A
#
# COMPACT_ATOMS: atom_id res chain seq x y z
N ALA A 1 -12.16 5.88 10.47
CA ALA A 1 -13.09 5.54 9.37
C ALA A 1 -12.51 4.48 8.42
N ALA A 2 -11.33 4.68 7.79
CA ALA A 2 -10.75 3.70 6.85
C ALA A 2 -10.38 2.35 7.50
N CYS A 3 -9.82 2.35 8.72
CA CYS A 3 -9.46 1.10 9.40
C CYS A 3 -10.70 0.27 9.81
N GLN A 4 -11.84 0.92 10.05
CA GLN A 4 -13.10 0.26 10.40
C GLN A 4 -13.76 -0.45 9.22
N SER A 5 -13.45 -0.05 7.97
CA SER A 5 -13.98 -0.73 6.78
C SER A 5 -13.30 -2.06 6.46
N ILE A 6 -12.16 -2.37 7.10
CA ILE A 6 -11.43 -3.61 6.87
C ILE A 6 -11.94 -4.70 7.83
N ARG A 7 -12.44 -5.80 7.27
CA ARG A 7 -12.99 -6.94 8.03
C ARG A 7 -12.06 -8.15 7.93
N ASP A 8 -12.18 -9.07 8.89
CA ASP A 8 -11.35 -10.29 8.92
C ASP A 8 -11.46 -11.12 7.64
N LYS A 9 -12.66 -11.17 7.04
CA LYS A 9 -12.87 -11.88 5.77
C LYS A 9 -12.05 -11.28 4.61
N ASP A 10 -11.84 -9.96 4.63
CA ASP A 10 -11.09 -9.27 3.59
C ASP A 10 -9.60 -9.66 3.72
N ILE A 11 -9.10 -9.80 4.96
CA ILE A 11 -7.74 -10.31 5.23
C ILE A 11 -7.56 -11.77 4.82
N VAL A 12 -8.57 -12.61 5.08
CA VAL A 12 -8.55 -14.02 4.66
C VAL A 12 -8.48 -14.14 3.13
N GLU A 13 -9.24 -13.31 2.41
CA GLU A 13 -9.21 -13.25 0.94
C GLU A 13 -7.82 -12.84 0.41
N LEU A 14 -7.20 -11.83 1.03
CA LEU A 14 -5.84 -11.40 0.67
C LEU A 14 -4.80 -12.50 0.93
N LYS A 15 -4.92 -13.26 2.03
CA LYS A 15 -4.05 -14.41 2.34
C LYS A 15 -4.15 -15.53 1.29
N GLN A 16 -5.34 -15.74 0.74
CA GLN A 16 -5.60 -16.78 -0.27
C GLN A 16 -5.11 -16.39 -1.67
N THR A 17 -4.87 -15.09 -1.90
CA THR A 17 -4.38 -14.58 -3.18
C THR A 17 -2.91 -14.94 -3.37
N LYS A 18 -2.65 -16.00 -4.15
CA LYS A 18 -1.29 -16.52 -4.37
C LYS A 18 -0.34 -15.53 -5.05
N ILE A 19 -0.85 -14.79 -6.03
CA ILE A 19 -0.10 -13.80 -6.81
C ILE A 19 -0.93 -12.52 -6.84
N PRO A 20 -0.79 -11.64 -5.84
CA PRO A 20 -1.47 -10.36 -5.85
C PRO A 20 -0.94 -9.49 -6.99
N VAL A 21 -1.82 -8.68 -7.58
CA VAL A 21 -1.41 -7.70 -8.60
C VAL A 21 -0.61 -6.56 -7.99
N ASP A 22 0.14 -5.84 -8.82
CA ASP A 22 1.14 -4.87 -8.35
C ASP A 22 0.59 -3.80 -7.40
N ILE A 23 -0.61 -3.24 -7.66
CA ILE A 23 -1.21 -2.25 -6.74
C ILE A 23 -1.45 -2.82 -5.34
N VAL A 24 -1.80 -4.11 -5.22
CA VAL A 24 -1.98 -4.78 -3.91
C VAL A 24 -0.61 -4.94 -3.24
N ARG A 25 0.40 -5.36 -3.99
CA ARG A 25 1.78 -5.52 -3.50
C ARG A 25 2.34 -4.18 -2.98
N LEU A 26 2.20 -3.12 -3.76
CA LEU A 26 2.63 -1.76 -3.40
C LEU A 26 1.80 -1.17 -2.24
N THR A 27 0.53 -1.55 -2.09
CA THR A 27 -0.26 -1.17 -0.91
C THR A 27 0.37 -1.71 0.36
N PHE A 28 0.92 -2.93 0.32
CA PHE A 28 1.62 -3.50 1.46
C PHE A 28 2.96 -2.82 1.75
N ASP A 29 3.68 -2.32 0.76
CA ASP A 29 4.85 -1.45 1.00
C ASP A 29 4.44 -0.21 1.82
N GLY A 30 3.32 0.42 1.46
CA GLY A 30 2.78 1.54 2.23
C GLY A 30 2.48 1.19 3.68
N ILE A 31 1.94 -0.01 3.94
CA ILE A 31 1.70 -0.50 5.31
C ILE A 31 3.02 -0.76 6.05
N LEU A 32 4.03 -1.32 5.38
CA LEU A 32 5.35 -1.55 5.97
C LEU A 32 5.99 -0.23 6.37
N ILE A 33 5.97 0.77 5.48
CA ILE A 33 6.52 2.11 5.72
C ILE A 33 5.82 2.80 6.90
N LEU A 34 4.47 2.79 6.93
CA LEU A 34 3.72 3.35 8.05
C LEU A 34 4.07 2.74 9.41
N ARG A 35 4.40 1.45 9.43
CA ARG A 35 4.81 0.72 10.63
C ARG A 35 6.32 0.80 10.91
N SER A 36 7.04 1.67 10.19
CA SER A 36 8.50 1.80 10.23
C SER A 36 9.22 0.45 10.07
N CYS A 37 8.61 -0.47 9.32
CA CYS A 37 9.19 -1.75 9.00
C CYS A 37 10.18 -1.60 7.84
N ARG A 38 11.09 -2.58 7.71
CA ARG A 38 11.99 -2.62 6.56
C ARG A 38 11.19 -2.81 5.26
N ILE A 39 11.72 -2.27 4.19
CA ILE A 39 11.32 -2.54 2.80
C ILE A 39 12.53 -3.08 2.04
N MET A 40 12.29 -3.65 0.87
CA MET A 40 13.35 -4.10 -0.03
C MET A 40 14.17 -2.91 -0.56
N ASP A 41 15.38 -3.21 -1.06
CA ASP A 41 16.23 -2.20 -1.69
C ASP A 41 15.49 -1.48 -2.83
N VAL A 42 15.71 -0.17 -2.93
CA VAL A 42 15.20 0.66 -4.02
C VAL A 42 15.83 0.24 -5.34
N LYS A 43 15.11 -0.57 -6.11
CA LYS A 43 15.48 -1.03 -7.45
C LYS A 43 14.32 -0.84 -8.42
N PRO A 44 14.58 -0.39 -9.66
CA PRO A 44 13.52 -0.29 -10.66
C PRO A 44 13.04 -1.69 -11.07
N GLN A 45 11.73 -1.89 -11.08
CA GLN A 45 11.05 -3.09 -11.55
C GLN A 45 9.85 -2.68 -12.40
N ALA A 46 9.57 -3.44 -13.47
CA ALA A 46 8.35 -3.22 -14.25
C ALA A 46 7.13 -3.54 -13.39
N LYS A 47 6.18 -2.60 -13.33
CA LYS A 47 4.92 -2.72 -12.61
C LYS A 47 3.77 -2.49 -13.57
N VAL A 48 2.68 -3.22 -13.36
CA VAL A 48 1.45 -3.12 -14.15
C VAL A 48 0.30 -2.69 -13.24
N ILE A 49 -0.14 -1.44 -13.40
CA ILE A 49 -1.27 -0.87 -12.67
C ILE A 49 -2.27 -0.35 -13.69
N ASN A 50 -3.56 -0.69 -13.51
CA ASN A 50 -4.63 -0.28 -14.43
C ASN A 50 -4.32 -0.57 -15.92
N LYS A 51 -3.68 -1.73 -16.20
CA LYS A 51 -3.24 -2.16 -17.54
C LYS A 51 -2.14 -1.30 -18.18
N VAL A 52 -1.56 -0.36 -17.44
CA VAL A 52 -0.40 0.43 -17.86
C VAL A 52 0.84 -0.17 -17.24
N SER A 53 1.87 -0.41 -18.07
CA SER A 53 3.17 -0.90 -17.61
C SER A 53 4.16 0.26 -17.55
N GLN A 54 4.80 0.46 -16.40
CA GLN A 54 5.85 1.46 -16.20
C GLN A 54 6.93 0.91 -15.25
N PRO A 55 8.20 1.32 -15.38
CA PRO A 55 9.19 1.06 -14.36
C PRO A 55 8.85 1.84 -13.08
N PHE A 56 8.86 1.15 -11.94
CA PHE A 56 8.62 1.73 -10.63
C PHE A 56 9.46 0.99 -9.57
N LEU A 57 9.20 1.22 -8.28
CA LEU A 57 9.90 0.56 -7.19
C LEU A 57 9.64 -0.96 -7.17
N GLN A 58 10.68 -1.73 -6.89
CA GLN A 58 10.57 -3.14 -6.49
C GLN A 58 9.70 -3.24 -5.24
N ASP A 59 8.72 -4.16 -5.24
CA ASP A 59 7.88 -4.38 -4.08
C ASP A 59 8.54 -5.25 -3.01
N SER A 60 8.03 -5.14 -1.78
CA SER A 60 8.47 -5.91 -0.62
C SER A 60 7.53 -7.06 -0.27
N PHE A 61 6.65 -7.47 -1.20
CA PHE A 61 5.52 -8.32 -0.83
C PHE A 61 5.93 -9.74 -0.42
N GLU A 62 6.71 -10.45 -1.24
CA GLU A 62 7.03 -11.86 -0.94
C GLU A 62 7.89 -12.00 0.32
N GLU A 63 8.92 -11.16 0.47
CA GLU A 63 9.94 -11.28 1.52
C GLU A 63 9.46 -10.71 2.87
N LEU A 64 8.67 -9.63 2.85
CA LEU A 64 8.38 -8.84 4.05
C LEU A 64 6.88 -8.74 4.34
N ALA A 65 6.06 -8.41 3.35
CA ALA A 65 4.64 -8.20 3.60
C ALA A 65 3.83 -9.48 3.80
N LYS A 66 4.17 -10.55 3.08
CA LYS A 66 3.44 -11.82 3.12
C LYS A 66 3.57 -12.51 4.49
N PRO A 67 4.76 -12.58 5.12
CA PRO A 67 4.86 -13.01 6.52
C PRO A 67 4.04 -12.14 7.47
N MET A 68 4.12 -10.81 7.36
CA MET A 68 3.33 -9.87 8.17
C MET A 68 1.83 -10.10 8.01
N LEU A 69 1.35 -10.28 6.77
CA LEU A 69 -0.05 -10.55 6.48
C LEU A 69 -0.48 -11.87 7.12
N ALA A 70 0.37 -12.91 7.06
CA ALA A 70 0.07 -14.24 7.58
C ALA A 70 -0.17 -14.28 9.10
N GLU A 71 0.40 -13.33 9.85
CA GLU A 71 0.19 -13.20 11.29
C GLU A 71 -1.30 -13.18 11.66
N MET A 72 -1.68 -13.89 12.73
CA MET A 72 -3.06 -13.92 13.22
C MET A 72 -3.49 -12.54 13.76
N GLY A 73 -2.54 -11.77 14.28
CA GLY A 73 -2.77 -10.45 14.85
C GLY A 73 -2.77 -9.31 13.84
N PHE A 74 -2.51 -9.55 12.55
CA PHE A 74 -2.29 -8.48 11.55
C PHE A 74 -3.35 -7.37 11.61
N LEU A 75 -4.64 -7.73 11.51
CA LEU A 75 -5.71 -6.73 11.49
C LEU A 75 -5.86 -6.01 12.84
N LYS A 76 -5.62 -6.72 13.95
CA LYS A 76 -5.69 -6.15 15.28
C LYS A 76 -4.57 -5.11 15.48
N GLU A 77 -3.35 -5.45 15.09
CA GLU A 77 -2.22 -4.52 15.14
C GLU A 77 -2.41 -3.33 14.20
N LEU A 78 -2.96 -3.54 13.00
CA LEU A 78 -3.29 -2.44 12.09
C LEU A 78 -4.32 -1.47 12.69
N LYS A 79 -5.34 -1.99 13.37
CA LYS A 79 -6.35 -1.19 14.09
C LYS A 79 -5.75 -0.45 15.29
N ARG A 80 -4.94 -1.15 16.09
CA ARG A 80 -4.21 -0.56 17.22
C ARG A 80 -3.31 0.59 16.77
N PHE A 81 -2.56 0.39 15.67
CA PHE A 81 -1.72 1.44 15.09
C PHE A 81 -2.54 2.68 14.70
N ALA A 82 -3.67 2.48 14.02
CA ALA A 82 -4.56 3.56 13.62
C ALA A 82 -5.15 4.37 14.79
N GLU A 83 -5.34 3.72 15.94
CA GLU A 83 -5.94 4.31 17.13
C GLU A 83 -4.92 4.99 18.05
N HIS A 84 -3.69 4.47 18.11
CA HIS A 84 -2.72 4.87 19.14
C HIS A 84 -1.36 5.33 18.63
N GLU A 85 -0.98 4.99 17.40
CA GLU A 85 0.38 5.19 16.90
C GLU A 85 0.45 6.12 15.67
N LYS A 86 -0.71 6.48 15.09
CA LYS A 86 -0.76 7.41 13.95
C LYS A 86 -0.11 8.77 14.23
N ASP A 87 -0.16 9.24 15.48
CA ASP A 87 0.37 10.56 15.86
C ASP A 87 1.91 10.52 16.00
N ASN A 88 2.51 9.33 15.89
CA ASN A 88 3.96 9.14 15.88
C ASN A 88 4.55 9.14 14.46
N LEU A 89 3.73 9.35 13.43
CA LEU A 89 4.22 9.47 12.05
C LEU A 89 5.14 10.67 11.93
N ASN A 90 6.35 10.43 11.43
CA ASN A 90 7.38 11.44 11.25
C ASN A 90 7.50 11.86 9.77
N ASP A 91 8.22 12.95 9.54
CA ASP A 91 8.45 13.50 8.19
C ASP A 91 9.12 12.48 7.25
N GLU A 92 10.05 11.65 7.77
CA GLU A 92 10.70 10.58 7.01
C GLU A 92 9.67 9.56 6.48
N THR A 93 8.70 9.16 7.31
CA THR A 93 7.65 8.21 6.90
C THR A 93 6.76 8.81 5.82
N CYS A 94 6.42 10.10 5.94
CA CYS A 94 5.68 10.83 4.92
C CYS A 94 6.47 10.91 3.61
N GLU A 95 7.76 11.26 3.67
CA GLU A 95 8.65 11.36 2.50
C GLU A 95 8.80 10.02 1.79
N LEU A 96 8.98 8.92 2.53
CA LEU A 96 9.08 7.57 1.97
C LEU A 96 7.77 7.10 1.30
N LEU A 97 6.62 7.63 1.73
CA LEU A 97 5.31 7.34 1.11
C LEU A 97 5.01 8.21 -0.12
N GLU A 98 5.69 9.35 -0.30
CA GLU A 98 5.41 10.26 -1.41
C GLU A 98 5.41 9.57 -2.78
N PRO A 99 6.37 8.70 -3.16
CA PRO A 99 6.37 8.06 -4.47
C PRO A 99 5.11 7.23 -4.75
N TYR A 100 4.46 6.73 -3.69
CA TYR A 100 3.28 5.86 -3.77
C TYR A 100 1.96 6.65 -3.78
N LEU A 101 1.89 7.77 -3.07
CA LEU A 101 0.65 8.53 -2.84
C LEU A 101 0.56 9.82 -3.66
N ARG A 102 1.71 10.44 -3.98
CA ARG A 102 1.74 11.72 -4.67
C ARG A 102 1.36 11.53 -6.13
N PHE A 103 0.33 12.25 -6.54
CA PHE A 103 -0.09 12.35 -7.93
C PHE A 103 -0.64 13.75 -8.19
N ASP A 104 -0.12 14.40 -9.24
CA ASP A 104 -0.67 15.65 -9.73
C ASP A 104 -1.29 15.41 -11.12
N PRO A 105 -2.54 15.82 -11.37
CA PRO A 105 -3.14 15.71 -12.70
C PRO A 105 -2.44 16.60 -13.74
N ASP A 106 -1.72 17.65 -13.32
CA ASP A 106 -0.89 18.48 -14.18
C ASP A 106 0.43 17.75 -14.50
N PRO A 107 0.68 17.35 -15.76
CA PRO A 107 1.91 16.66 -16.15
C PRO A 107 3.18 17.45 -15.86
N ALA A 108 3.12 18.78 -15.76
CA ALA A 108 4.27 19.61 -15.42
C ALA A 108 4.67 19.51 -13.93
N LYS A 109 3.75 19.03 -13.08
CA LYS A 109 3.93 18.90 -11.62
C LYS A 109 4.00 17.45 -11.16
N ASN A 110 3.64 16.49 -12.03
CA ASN A 110 3.73 15.07 -11.75
C ASN A 110 5.15 14.55 -12.04
N TRP A 111 5.87 14.17 -10.98
CA TRP A 111 7.22 13.61 -11.09
C TRP A 111 7.23 12.08 -11.27
N SER A 112 6.05 11.46 -11.12
CA SER A 112 5.87 10.01 -11.23
C SER A 112 5.81 9.58 -12.71
N PRO A 113 6.33 8.39 -13.08
CA PRO A 113 6.19 7.86 -14.44
C PRO A 113 4.73 7.49 -14.78
N TRP A 114 3.84 7.51 -13.79
CA TRP A 114 2.45 7.12 -13.91
C TRP A 114 1.55 8.30 -14.31
N LYS A 115 0.63 8.05 -15.25
CA LYS A 115 -0.42 9.02 -15.65
C LYS A 115 -1.70 8.94 -14.80
N HIS A 116 -1.65 8.15 -13.74
CA HIS A 116 -2.71 7.97 -12.75
C HIS A 116 -2.02 7.77 -11.39
N PRO A 117 -2.74 7.92 -10.26
CA PRO A 117 -2.15 7.64 -8.96
C PRO A 117 -1.72 6.17 -8.86
N VAL A 118 -0.62 5.92 -8.14
CA VAL A 118 -0.08 4.56 -7.92
C VAL A 118 -0.96 3.82 -6.91
N LEU A 119 -1.08 4.38 -5.70
CA LEU A 119 -2.01 3.92 -4.69
C LEU A 119 -3.30 4.74 -4.74
N ASP A 120 -4.29 4.22 -5.47
CA ASP A 120 -5.65 4.75 -5.51
C ASP A 120 -6.66 3.71 -5.03
N GLN A 121 -7.62 4.12 -4.21
CA GLN A 121 -8.64 3.23 -3.65
C GLN A 121 -9.54 2.62 -4.75
N ALA A 122 -9.88 3.37 -5.80
CA ALA A 122 -10.75 2.87 -6.87
C ALA A 122 -10.02 1.88 -7.78
N LEU A 123 -8.73 2.11 -8.06
CA LEU A 123 -7.86 1.16 -8.75
C LEU A 123 -7.61 -0.10 -7.91
N ALA A 124 -7.37 0.04 -6.61
CA ALA A 124 -7.20 -1.09 -5.70
C ALA A 124 -8.47 -1.92 -5.64
N ARG A 125 -9.65 -1.29 -5.53
CA ARG A 125 -10.96 -1.96 -5.58
C ARG A 125 -11.19 -2.75 -6.86
N LYS A 126 -10.81 -2.19 -8.03
CA LYS A 126 -10.91 -2.87 -9.32
C LYS A 126 -10.02 -4.12 -9.39
N ALA A 127 -8.89 -4.09 -8.70
CA ALA A 127 -7.94 -5.19 -8.62
C ALA A 127 -8.37 -6.27 -7.61
N ASN A 128 -8.71 -5.85 -6.39
CA ASN A 128 -9.13 -6.71 -5.30
C ASN A 128 -9.95 -5.87 -4.30
N VAL A 129 -11.21 -6.26 -4.09
CA VAL A 129 -12.14 -5.52 -3.21
C VAL A 129 -11.62 -5.48 -1.77
N ALA A 130 -10.95 -6.54 -1.29
CA ALA A 130 -10.33 -6.56 0.03
C ALA A 130 -9.13 -5.60 0.16
N ALA A 131 -8.45 -5.28 -0.95
CA ALA A 131 -7.32 -4.35 -0.95
C ALA A 131 -7.75 -2.88 -0.91
N GLU A 132 -9.00 -2.55 -1.28
CA GLU A 132 -9.54 -1.18 -1.24
C GLU A 132 -9.35 -0.54 0.15
N GLY A 133 -9.74 -1.27 1.20
CA GLY A 133 -9.67 -0.77 2.57
C GLY A 133 -8.24 -0.51 3.03
N LEU A 134 -7.29 -1.36 2.63
CA LEU A 134 -5.87 -1.20 2.93
C LEU A 134 -5.25 -0.02 2.17
N CYS A 135 -5.56 0.12 0.88
CA CYS A 135 -5.06 1.24 0.07
C CYS A 135 -5.59 2.57 0.60
N LYS A 136 -6.89 2.63 0.90
CA LYS A 136 -7.52 3.78 1.56
C LYS A 136 -6.93 4.07 2.93
N PHE A 137 -6.58 3.03 3.68
CA PHE A 137 -5.93 3.18 4.99
C PHE A 137 -4.59 3.90 4.85
N VAL A 138 -3.72 3.45 3.93
CA VAL A 138 -2.39 4.07 3.72
C VAL A 138 -2.53 5.56 3.39
N GLY A 139 -3.36 5.90 2.40
CA GLY A 139 -3.55 7.30 1.99
C GLY A 139 -4.35 8.18 2.97
N ALA A 140 -4.89 7.61 4.05
CA ALA A 140 -5.58 8.37 5.09
C ALA A 140 -4.72 8.63 6.34
N MET A 141 -3.51 8.06 6.39
CA MET A 141 -2.58 8.21 7.50
C MET A 141 -1.63 9.41 7.33
N VAL A 142 -1.43 9.86 6.09
CA VAL A 142 -0.62 11.03 5.72
C VAL A 142 -1.48 12.05 4.98
#